data_AF-A0A1I1NRE5-F1
#
_entry.id   AF-A0A1I1NRE5-F1
#
_cell.length_a   1.000
_cell.length_b   1.000
_cell.length_c   1.000
_cell.angle_alpha   90.00
_cell.angle_beta   90.00
_cell.angle_gamma   90.00
#
_symmetry.space_group_name_H-M   'P 1'
#
loop_
_entity.id
_entity.type
_entity.pdbx_description
1 polymer ?
#
loop_
_entity_poly.entity_id
_entity_poly.type
_entity_poly.pdbx_seq_one_letter_code
_entity_poly.pdbx_strand_id
1 'polypeptide(L)' 'MTKTFYNPNSHIEKYQLLTPKTKGIVRAIKIDEMLINMLKKHRIKQNEIKLKNGLVYQDNGFIFS' A
#
# COMPACT_ATOMS: atom_id res chain seq x y z
N MET A 1 23.25 -3.05 -4.98
CA MET A 1 21.86 -2.56 -5.06
C MET A 1 20.96 -3.51 -4.27
N THR A 2 20.29 -3.07 -3.21
CA THR A 2 19.27 -3.89 -2.51
C THR A 2 17.93 -3.65 -3.21
N LYS A 3 17.29 -4.70 -3.75
CA LYS A 3 15.98 -4.56 -4.40
C LYS A 3 14.92 -4.24 -3.35
N THR A 4 14.01 -3.31 -3.61
CA THR A 4 12.84 -3.02 -2.75
C THR A 4 11.72 -4.04 -2.96
N PHE A 5 11.72 -4.66 -4.13
CA PHE A 5 10.74 -5.64 -4.58
C PHE A 5 11.41 -6.99 -4.81
N TYR A 6 10.90 -8.02 -4.15
CA TYR A 6 11.34 -9.41 -4.32
C TYR A 6 10.25 -10.22 -4.99
N ASN A 7 10.52 -10.71 -6.20
CA ASN A 7 9.67 -11.63 -6.96
C ASN A 7 10.56 -12.61 -7.75
N PRO A 8 10.98 -13.72 -7.14
CA PRO A 8 11.92 -14.66 -7.75
C PRO A 8 11.30 -15.50 -8.87
N ASN A 9 9.98 -15.68 -8.84
CA ASN A 9 9.26 -16.59 -9.75
C ASN A 9 8.47 -15.83 -10.83
N SER A 10 8.69 -14.51 -10.96
CA SER A 10 7.97 -13.61 -11.88
C SER A 10 6.45 -13.72 -11.80
N HIS A 11 5.91 -14.10 -10.64
CA HIS A 11 4.48 -14.28 -10.45
C HIS A 11 3.89 -12.99 -9.89
N ILE A 12 2.83 -12.49 -10.52
CA ILE A 12 2.31 -11.14 -10.24
C ILE A 12 1.74 -11.00 -8.82
N GLU A 13 1.14 -12.07 -8.28
CA GLU A 13 0.53 -12.07 -6.95
C GLU A 13 1.50 -12.41 -5.81
N LYS A 14 2.66 -13.01 -6.14
CA LYS A 14 3.61 -13.54 -5.16
C LYS A 14 4.85 -12.68 -5.17
N TYR A 15 4.75 -11.57 -4.46
CA TYR A 15 5.86 -10.66 -4.23
C TYR A 15 6.00 -10.31 -2.76
N GLN A 16 7.19 -9.90 -2.37
CA GLN A 16 7.48 -9.37 -1.05
C GLN A 16 8.07 -7.97 -1.19
N LEU A 17 7.49 -7.01 -0.47
CA LEU A 17 8.13 -5.71 -0.25
C LEU A 17 9.16 -5.88 0.85
N LEU A 18 10.41 -5.57 0.53
CA LEU A 18 11.51 -5.66 1.49
C LEU A 18 11.51 -4.40 2.36
N THR A 19 11.69 -4.60 3.66
CA THR A 19 11.77 -3.48 4.60
C THR A 19 13.04 -2.67 4.35
N PRO A 20 13.01 -1.36 4.66
CA PRO A 20 14.22 -0.55 4.55
C PRO A 20 15.34 -1.13 5.41
N LYS A 21 16.56 -1.15 4.86
CA LYS A 21 17.75 -1.74 5.52
C LYS A 21 18.12 -1.05 6.84
N THR A 22 17.74 0.22 7.00
CA THR A 22 18.07 1.04 8.18
C THR A 22 16.82 1.73 8.71
N LYS A 23 16.73 1.87 10.05
CA LYS A 23 15.61 2.52 10.72
C LYS A 23 15.39 3.98 10.29
N GLY A 24 16.44 4.67 9.83
CA GLY A 24 16.38 6.06 9.38
C GLY A 24 15.62 6.31 8.07
N ILE A 25 15.21 5.27 7.34
CA ILE A 25 14.46 5.41 6.09
C ILE A 25 12.96 5.61 6.35
N VAL A 26 12.44 5.17 7.51
CA VAL A 26 11.07 5.45 7.93
C VAL A 26 10.99 6.89 8.42
N ARG A 27 10.11 7.70 7.81
CA ARG A 27 10.01 9.13 8.08
C ARG A 27 8.57 9.56 8.30
N ALA A 28 8.36 10.43 9.29
CA ALA A 28 7.12 11.17 9.45
C ALA A 28 7.17 12.37 8.50
N ILE A 29 6.13 12.54 7.68
CA ILE A 29 6.00 13.67 6.76
C ILE A 29 4.79 14.47 7.24
N LYS A 30 4.99 15.76 7.50
CA LYS A 30 3.88 16.65 7.80
C LYS A 30 3.04 16.82 6.54
N ILE A 31 1.75 16.60 6.66
CA ILE A 31 0.78 16.76 5.58
C ILE A 31 -0.34 17.69 6.05
N ASP A 32 -0.93 18.41 5.10
CA ASP A 32 -2.03 19.33 5.36
C ASP A 32 -3.34 18.59 5.70
N GLU A 33 -4.21 19.25 6.47
CA GLU A 33 -5.49 18.70 6.89
C GLU A 33 -6.42 18.41 5.71
N MET A 34 -6.39 19.24 4.65
CA MET A 34 -7.13 18.98 3.41
C MET A 34 -6.73 17.63 2.82
N LEU A 35 -5.43 17.33 2.78
CA LEU A 35 -4.92 16.07 2.24
C LEU A 35 -5.34 14.88 3.12
N ILE A 36 -5.29 15.03 4.45
CA ILE A 36 -5.78 14.00 5.39
C ILE A 36 -7.25 13.67 5.09
N ASN A 37 -8.10 14.69 4.91
CA ASN A 37 -9.52 14.48 4.61
C ASN A 37 -9.74 13.83 3.25
N MET A 38 -8.94 14.16 2.24
CA MET A 38 -8.97 13.48 0.95
C MET A 38 -8.60 12.00 1.07
N LEU A 39 -7.55 11.67 1.82
CA LEU A 39 -7.13 10.28 2.03
C LEU A 39 -8.18 9.45 2.79
N LYS A 40 -8.85 10.04 3.78
CA LYS A 40 -9.97 9.41 4.49
C LYS A 40 -11.13 9.09 3.55
N LYS A 41 -11.54 10.03 2.69
CA LYS A 41 -12.59 9.81 1.68
C LYS A 41 -12.17 8.72 0.68
N HIS A 42 -10.92 8.75 0.24
CA HIS A 42 -10.37 7.71 -0.64
C HIS A 42 -10.44 6.33 0.02
N ARG A 43 -10.07 6.22 1.30
CA ARG A 43 -10.13 4.95 2.05
C ARG A 43 -11.54 4.37 2.14
N ILE A 44 -12.56 5.22 2.30
CA ILE A 44 -13.97 4.79 2.28
C ILE A 44 -14.32 4.16 0.92
N LYS A 45 -13.97 4.84 -0.17
CA LYS A 45 -14.19 4.32 -1.53
C LYS A 45 -13.42 3.01 -1.79
N GLN A 46 -12.20 2.88 -1.28
CA GLN A 46 -11.46 1.63 -1.35
C GLN A 46 -12.20 0.50 -0.62
N ASN A 47 -12.78 0.77 0.55
CA ASN A 47 -13.54 -0.23 1.30
C ASN A 47 -14.81 -0.66 0.56
N GLU A 48 -15.49 0.24 -0.14
CA GLU A 48 -16.61 -0.11 -1.02
C GLU A 48 -16.19 -1.05 -2.15
N ILE A 49 -15.05 -0.78 -2.80
CA ILE A 49 -14.49 -1.64 -3.85
C ILE A 49 -14.10 -3.01 -3.28
N LYS A 50 -13.47 -3.04 -2.10
CA LYS A 50 -13.12 -4.27 -1.39
C LYS A 50 -14.36 -5.11 -1.11
N LEU A 51 -15.43 -4.48 -0.61
CA LEU A 51 -16.69 -5.17 -0.32
C LEU A 51 -17.34 -5.71 -1.60
N LYS A 52 -17.36 -4.92 -2.68
CA LYS A 52 -17.93 -5.33 -3.97
C LYS A 52 -17.18 -6.51 -4.59
N ASN A 53 -15.86 -6.52 -4.48
CA ASN A 53 -15.00 -7.55 -5.09
C ASN A 53 -14.81 -8.77 -4.17
N GLY A 54 -15.10 -8.65 -2.87
CA GLY A 54 -15.12 -9.76 -1.93
C GLY A 54 -13.84 -10.59 -1.95
N LEU A 55 -13.99 -11.91 -2.11
CA LEU A 55 -12.90 -12.89 -2.01
C LEU A 55 -11.80 -12.75 -3.08
N VAL A 56 -12.11 -12.11 -4.23
CA VAL A 56 -11.12 -11.92 -5.29
C VAL A 56 -10.27 -10.65 -5.10
N TYR A 57 -10.59 -9.81 -4.11
CA TYR A 57 -9.81 -8.63 -3.81
C TYR A 57 -8.57 -8.98 -2.97
N GLN A 58 -7.38 -8.68 -3.49
CA GLN A 58 -6.13 -8.83 -2.75
C GLN A 58 -5.81 -7.55 -1.96
N ASP A 59 -6.16 -7.53 -0.68
CA ASP A 59 -5.90 -6.39 0.20
C ASP A 59 -4.51 -6.42 0.83
N ASN A 60 -3.60 -5.66 0.23
CA ASN A 60 -2.25 -5.45 0.75
C ASN A 60 -2.12 -4.20 1.63
N GLY A 61 -3.23 -3.53 1.96
CA GLY A 61 -3.25 -2.37 2.87
C GLY A 61 -2.75 -1.05 2.28
N PHE A 62 -2.45 -1.00 0.97
CA PHE A 62 -1.97 0.21 0.32
C PHE A 62 -3.06 1.28 0.16
N ILE A 63 -2.62 2.54 0.15
CA ILE A 63 -3.49 3.70 -0.09
C ILE A 63 -3.67 3.98 -1.59
N PHE A 64 -2.97 3.25 -2.46
CA PHE A 64 -3.10 3.33 -3.91
C PHE A 64 -3.87 2.10 -4.38
N SER A 65 -5.01 2.31 -5.05
CA SER A 65 -5.80 1.27 -5.72
C SER A 65 -6.58 1.86 -6.90
#